data_AF-A0A6H9GAD2-F1
#
_entry.id   AF-A0A6H9GAD2-F1
#
_cell.length_a   1.000
_cell.length_b   1.000
_cell.length_c   1.000
_cell.angle_alpha   90.00
_cell.angle_beta   90.00
_cell.angle_gamma   90.00
#
_symmetry.space_group_name_H-M   'P 1'
#
loop_
_entity.id
_entity.type
_entity.pdbx_description
1 polymer ?
#
loop_
_entity_poly.entity_id
_entity_poly.type
_entity_poly.pdbx_seq_one_letter_code
_entity_poly.pdbx_strand_id
1 'polypeptide(L)'
;MSLKKSFNKPLTVALATVATATLAPVASAATFNFSFGNVEGPVSGTVQGTLTLPDGDGTNLAATSLIVTSAPAALGYTLPFDVLANFAVIDNSFMVSGGVITASSFAAQNLTQVLYLNFIPGTYGSLFTLPAGYSLNSGVVDVNSTTLTYSPVPVPEPATVLGLLSVAGVGLLCKGRKLEG
;
A
#
# COMPACT_ATOMS: atom_id res chain seq x y z
N MET A 1 55.75 -38.11 -38.55
CA MET A 1 54.38 -38.64 -38.31
C MET A 1 54.45 -39.50 -37.05
N SER A 2 53.65 -39.38 -35.99
CA SER A 2 52.49 -38.54 -35.66
C SER A 2 52.41 -38.40 -34.13
N LEU A 3 51.80 -37.30 -33.69
CA LEU A 3 51.68 -36.78 -32.33
C LEU A 3 50.65 -37.55 -31.45
N LYS A 4 50.99 -37.66 -30.15
CA LYS A 4 50.14 -37.48 -28.93
C LYS A 4 48.77 -38.17 -28.84
N LYS A 5 48.50 -38.83 -27.71
CA LYS A 5 47.58 -38.25 -26.69
C LYS A 5 47.55 -39.01 -25.35
N SER A 6 47.93 -38.27 -24.32
CA SER A 6 47.68 -38.50 -22.90
C SER A 6 46.17 -38.64 -22.61
N PHE A 7 45.81 -39.63 -21.80
CA PHE A 7 44.51 -39.76 -21.15
C PHE A 7 44.63 -39.40 -19.66
N ASN A 8 44.96 -38.14 -19.38
CA ASN A 8 44.60 -37.52 -18.10
C ASN A 8 43.34 -36.68 -18.33
N LYS A 9 42.18 -37.16 -17.87
CA LYS A 9 40.99 -36.33 -17.70
C LYS A 9 40.58 -36.36 -16.23
N PRO A 10 40.81 -35.30 -15.45
CA PRO A 10 40.14 -35.17 -14.17
C PRO A 10 38.63 -34.98 -14.42
N LEU A 11 37.81 -35.73 -13.69
CA LEU A 11 36.36 -35.51 -13.64
C LEU A 11 36.13 -34.13 -13.02
N THR A 12 35.90 -33.12 -13.86
CA THR A 12 35.45 -31.81 -13.40
C THR A 12 34.00 -31.95 -12.91
N VAL A 13 33.84 -32.10 -11.59
CA VAL A 13 32.56 -31.96 -10.91
C VAL A 13 32.14 -30.51 -11.04
N ALA A 14 31.23 -30.22 -11.97
CA ALA A 14 30.62 -28.91 -12.08
C ALA A 14 29.70 -28.71 -10.86
N LEU A 15 30.18 -27.94 -9.89
CA LEU A 15 29.39 -27.46 -8.77
C LEU A 15 28.33 -26.51 -9.35
N ALA A 16 27.10 -26.98 -9.49
CA ALA A 16 25.98 -26.16 -9.92
C ALA A 16 25.66 -25.18 -8.78
N THR A 17 26.20 -23.97 -8.89
CA THR A 17 25.85 -22.85 -8.01
C THR A 17 24.37 -22.56 -8.20
N VAL A 18 23.54 -22.99 -7.24
CA VAL A 18 22.15 -22.57 -7.14
C VAL A 18 22.19 -21.07 -6.92
N ALA A 19 21.89 -20.30 -7.97
CA ALA A 19 21.61 -18.89 -7.83
C ALA A 19 20.33 -18.78 -7.02
N THR A 20 20.47 -18.62 -5.70
CA THR A 20 19.41 -18.08 -4.87
C THR A 20 19.11 -16.69 -5.42
N ALA A 21 18.10 -16.61 -6.29
CA ALA A 21 17.44 -15.37 -6.59
C ALA A 21 16.86 -14.88 -5.26
N THR A 22 17.63 -14.03 -4.57
CA THR A 22 17.08 -13.19 -3.52
C THR A 22 16.03 -12.36 -4.24
N LEU A 23 14.77 -12.79 -4.16
CA LEU A 23 13.64 -11.92 -4.40
C LEU A 23 13.89 -10.76 -3.44
N ALA A 24 14.37 -9.65 -3.98
CA ALA A 24 14.33 -8.41 -3.23
C ALA A 24 12.89 -8.32 -2.70
N PRO A 25 12.67 -8.05 -1.41
CA PRO A 25 11.34 -7.70 -0.98
C PRO A 25 10.95 -6.54 -1.89
N VAL A 26 10.02 -6.81 -2.81
CA VAL A 26 9.33 -5.73 -3.50
C VAL A 26 8.85 -4.89 -2.34
N ALA A 27 9.26 -3.63 -2.29
CA ALA A 27 8.67 -2.67 -1.38
C ALA A 27 7.19 -2.62 -1.76
N SER A 28 6.43 -3.55 -1.22
CA SER A 28 4.99 -3.56 -1.33
C SER A 28 4.55 -2.40 -0.43
N ALA A 29 3.41 -1.84 -0.77
CA ALA A 29 2.87 -0.70 -0.08
C ALA A 29 1.51 -1.11 0.45
N ALA A 30 1.25 -0.81 1.71
CA ALA A 30 0.02 -1.19 2.35
C ALA A 30 -1.06 -0.16 1.98
N THR A 31 -2.08 -0.60 1.25
CA THR A 31 -3.22 0.24 0.91
C THR A 31 -4.34 0.04 1.92
N PHE A 32 -4.92 1.15 2.39
CA PHE A 32 -6.06 1.16 3.30
C PHE A 32 -7.19 2.00 2.68
N ASN A 33 -8.43 1.52 2.79
CA ASN A 33 -9.58 2.37 2.59
C ASN A 33 -9.83 3.16 3.86
N PHE A 34 -10.14 4.44 3.73
CA PHE A 34 -10.66 5.26 4.81
C PHE A 34 -12.09 5.68 4.53
N SER A 35 -12.89 5.81 5.58
CA SER A 35 -14.22 6.42 5.51
C SER A 35 -14.54 7.18 6.78
N PHE A 36 -15.20 8.32 6.64
CA PHE A 36 -15.84 9.03 7.73
C PHE A 36 -17.14 9.68 7.27
N GLY A 37 -18.07 9.82 8.19
CA GLY A 37 -19.39 10.42 7.98
C GLY A 37 -19.47 11.84 8.53
N ASN A 38 -20.52 12.54 8.14
CA ASN A 38 -20.86 13.83 8.72
C ASN A 38 -21.54 13.65 10.09
N VAL A 39 -21.02 14.30 11.13
CA VAL A 39 -21.62 14.36 12.47
C VAL A 39 -22.08 15.78 12.78
N GLU A 40 -21.23 16.78 12.50
CA GLU A 40 -21.45 18.17 12.93
C GLU A 40 -21.46 19.17 11.76
N GLY A 41 -21.09 18.72 10.56
CA GLY A 41 -20.97 19.59 9.38
C GLY A 41 -22.30 19.86 8.69
N PRO A 42 -22.36 20.92 7.86
CA PRO A 42 -23.55 21.29 7.11
C PRO A 42 -23.83 20.35 5.92
N VAL A 43 -22.83 19.57 5.47
CA VAL A 43 -22.98 18.65 4.34
C VAL A 43 -23.15 17.22 4.85
N SER A 44 -24.37 16.71 4.74
CA SER A 44 -24.67 15.31 5.06
C SER A 44 -24.05 14.35 4.05
N GLY A 45 -23.54 13.22 4.55
CA GLY A 45 -23.03 12.11 3.75
C GLY A 45 -21.70 11.59 4.26
N THR A 46 -21.04 10.78 3.44
CA THR A 46 -19.78 10.08 3.78
C THR A 46 -18.70 10.41 2.78
N VAL A 47 -17.49 10.64 3.30
CA VAL A 47 -16.27 10.72 2.50
C VAL A 47 -15.58 9.37 2.57
N GLN A 48 -15.13 8.87 1.43
CA GLN A 48 -14.37 7.63 1.32
C GLN A 48 -13.18 7.84 0.41
N GLY A 49 -12.11 7.10 0.67
CA GLY A 49 -10.93 7.13 -0.15
C GLY A 49 -9.96 6.01 0.17
N THR A 50 -8.82 6.06 -0.51
CA THR A 50 -7.71 5.13 -0.33
C THR A 50 -6.48 5.90 0.10
N LEU A 51 -5.72 5.34 1.04
CA LEU A 51 -4.40 5.82 1.40
C LEU A 51 -3.39 4.69 1.25
N THR A 52 -2.15 5.03 0.93
CA THR A 52 -1.06 4.07 0.79
C THR A 52 0.05 4.43 1.75
N LEU A 53 0.45 3.46 2.58
CA LEU A 53 1.58 3.55 3.52
C LEU A 53 2.72 2.64 3.05
N PRO A 54 3.96 2.88 3.51
CA PRO A 54 5.03 1.89 3.43
C PRO A 54 4.58 0.58 4.09
N ASP A 55 5.03 -0.55 3.57
CA ASP A 55 4.76 -1.85 4.20
C ASP A 55 5.39 -1.97 5.58
N GLY A 56 4.69 -2.71 6.43
CA GLY A 56 5.12 -3.08 7.77
C GLY A 56 4.41 -2.31 8.87
N ASP A 57 4.53 -2.86 10.07
CA ASP A 57 4.09 -2.19 11.29
C ASP A 57 5.13 -1.13 11.68
N GLY A 58 4.65 -0.02 12.26
CA GLY A 58 5.53 1.07 12.65
C GLY A 58 4.80 2.28 13.17
N THR A 59 5.60 3.22 13.68
CA THR A 59 5.16 4.54 14.13
C THR A 59 5.72 5.59 13.18
N ASN A 60 4.99 6.68 12.93
CA ASN A 60 5.39 7.77 12.03
C ASN A 60 5.59 7.32 10.58
N LEU A 61 4.74 6.40 10.12
CA LEU A 61 4.66 6.03 8.71
C LEU A 61 4.01 7.18 7.93
N ALA A 62 4.68 7.67 6.89
CA ALA A 62 4.14 8.72 6.05
C ALA A 62 3.37 8.12 4.87
N ALA A 63 2.15 8.59 4.64
CA ALA A 63 1.38 8.22 3.46
C ALA A 63 2.05 8.74 2.18
N THR A 64 2.22 7.82 1.23
CA THR A 64 2.77 8.11 -0.10
C THR A 64 1.67 8.43 -1.11
N SER A 65 0.43 8.06 -0.83
CA SER A 65 -0.76 8.40 -1.60
C SER A 65 -1.97 8.58 -0.69
N LEU A 66 -2.83 9.54 -1.00
CA LEU A 66 -4.12 9.73 -0.34
C LEU A 66 -5.12 10.27 -1.36
N ILE A 67 -6.06 9.42 -1.75
CA ILE A 67 -7.02 9.68 -2.82
C ILE A 67 -8.44 9.60 -2.27
N VAL A 68 -9.21 10.66 -2.37
CA VAL A 68 -10.65 10.65 -2.08
C VAL A 68 -11.37 10.10 -3.30
N THR A 69 -12.08 8.98 -3.15
CA THR A 69 -12.77 8.29 -4.24
C THR A 69 -14.27 8.57 -4.24
N SER A 70 -14.84 8.92 -3.09
CA SER A 70 -16.26 9.26 -2.92
C SER A 70 -16.42 10.40 -1.93
N ALA A 71 -17.27 11.36 -2.26
CA ALA A 71 -17.66 12.44 -1.36
C ALA A 71 -19.06 12.96 -1.75
N PRO A 72 -19.79 13.62 -0.83
CA PRO A 72 -21.10 14.19 -1.16
C PRO A 72 -21.01 15.18 -2.32
N ALA A 73 -21.92 15.06 -3.30
CA ALA A 73 -21.92 15.90 -4.50
C ALA A 73 -22.05 17.41 -4.19
N ALA A 74 -22.66 17.75 -3.05
CA ALA A 74 -22.73 19.12 -2.54
C ALA A 74 -21.35 19.74 -2.30
N LEU A 75 -20.30 18.92 -2.13
CA LEU A 75 -18.93 19.39 -2.02
C LEU A 75 -18.30 19.79 -3.35
N GLY A 76 -18.88 19.44 -4.51
CA GLY A 76 -18.39 19.93 -5.80
C GLY A 76 -16.97 19.50 -6.21
N TYR A 77 -16.38 18.47 -5.58
CA TYR A 77 -15.09 17.92 -6.01
C TYR A 77 -15.21 17.05 -7.25
N THR A 78 -14.23 17.16 -8.15
CA THR A 78 -13.99 16.16 -9.18
C THR A 78 -13.29 14.96 -8.55
N LEU A 79 -13.90 13.78 -8.66
CA LEU A 79 -13.37 12.53 -8.10
C LEU A 79 -12.81 11.63 -9.20
N PRO A 80 -11.74 10.87 -8.96
CA PRO A 80 -10.97 10.79 -7.72
C PRO A 80 -10.11 12.05 -7.47
N PHE A 81 -10.00 12.46 -6.20
CA PHE A 81 -9.27 13.66 -5.79
C PHE A 81 -7.99 13.29 -5.04
N ASP A 82 -6.82 13.61 -5.61
CA ASP A 82 -5.52 13.35 -4.99
C ASP A 82 -5.13 14.47 -4.02
N VAL A 83 -5.09 14.15 -2.73
CA VAL A 83 -4.86 15.13 -1.68
C VAL A 83 -3.41 15.54 -1.59
N LEU A 84 -2.46 14.62 -1.79
CA LEU A 84 -1.04 14.92 -1.71
C LEU A 84 -0.55 15.72 -2.92
N ALA A 85 -1.23 15.58 -4.07
CA ALA A 85 -0.91 16.36 -5.26
C ALA A 85 -1.54 17.76 -5.25
N ASN A 86 -2.67 17.97 -4.58
CA ASN A 86 -3.44 19.22 -4.63
C ASN A 86 -3.26 20.10 -3.38
N PHE A 87 -2.91 19.53 -2.22
CA PHE A 87 -2.77 20.26 -0.96
C PHE A 87 -1.35 20.25 -0.41
N ALA A 88 -0.95 21.31 0.28
CA ALA A 88 0.28 21.30 1.08
C ALA A 88 0.04 20.50 2.37
N VAL A 89 0.88 19.51 2.59
CA VAL A 89 0.76 18.60 3.73
C VAL A 89 1.45 19.23 4.93
N ILE A 90 0.69 19.49 5.98
CA ILE A 90 1.17 20.00 7.27
C ILE A 90 1.65 18.86 8.15
N ASP A 91 0.95 17.73 8.10
CA ASP A 91 1.31 16.54 8.87
C ASP A 91 0.91 15.26 8.15
N ASN A 92 1.74 14.24 8.33
CA ASN A 92 1.64 12.97 7.64
C ASN A 92 2.32 11.87 8.45
N SER A 93 1.64 11.42 9.49
CA SER A 93 2.11 10.38 10.38
C SER A 93 0.99 9.38 10.66
N PHE A 94 1.28 8.11 10.47
CA PHE A 94 0.38 7.01 10.77
C PHE A 94 1.09 5.98 11.63
N MET A 95 0.31 5.31 12.47
CA MET A 95 0.74 4.17 13.25
C MET A 95 0.01 2.93 12.76
N VAL A 96 0.78 1.92 12.37
CA VAL A 96 0.26 0.63 11.92
C VAL A 96 0.75 -0.45 12.87
N SER A 97 -0.18 -1.27 13.35
CA SER A 97 0.12 -2.43 14.19
C SER A 97 -0.79 -3.58 13.81
N GLY A 98 -0.21 -4.75 13.53
CA GLY A 98 -0.95 -5.91 13.06
C GLY A 98 -1.59 -5.69 11.69
N GLY A 99 -1.01 -4.84 10.83
CA GLY A 99 -1.58 -4.51 9.52
C GLY A 99 -2.87 -3.67 9.57
N VAL A 100 -3.13 -2.99 10.69
CA VAL A 100 -4.25 -2.06 10.87
C VAL A 100 -3.73 -0.70 11.35
N ILE A 101 -4.32 0.39 10.88
CA ILE A 101 -4.02 1.74 11.37
C ILE A 101 -4.63 1.90 12.76
N THR A 102 -3.78 2.06 13.78
CA THR A 102 -4.19 2.24 15.18
C THR A 102 -4.22 3.70 15.60
N ALA A 103 -3.44 4.55 14.92
CA ALA A 103 -3.48 6.00 15.08
C ALA A 103 -3.10 6.67 13.75
N SER A 104 -3.66 7.85 13.52
CA SER A 104 -3.34 8.68 12.37
C SER A 104 -3.14 10.11 12.84
N SER A 105 -2.32 10.85 12.12
CA SER A 105 -2.09 12.29 12.22
C SER A 105 -1.83 12.79 10.81
N PHE A 106 -2.90 13.19 10.15
CA PHE A 106 -2.80 13.70 8.79
C PHE A 106 -3.49 15.04 8.69
N ALA A 107 -2.77 15.99 8.09
CA ALA A 107 -3.22 17.34 7.89
C ALA A 107 -2.78 17.84 6.53
N ALA A 108 -3.75 18.23 5.71
CA ALA A 108 -3.52 18.87 4.42
C ALA A 108 -4.26 20.20 4.38
N GLN A 109 -3.54 21.27 4.02
CA GLN A 109 -4.08 22.62 4.02
C GLN A 109 -3.42 23.49 2.96
N ASN A 110 -4.22 24.26 2.22
CA ASN A 110 -3.73 25.36 1.36
C ASN A 110 -4.47 26.68 1.65
N LEU A 111 -4.77 26.95 2.93
CA LEU A 111 -5.55 28.08 3.49
C LEU A 111 -7.10 27.97 3.45
N THR A 112 -7.64 26.76 3.27
CA THR A 112 -8.84 26.17 3.96
C THR A 112 -9.72 25.25 3.10
N GLN A 113 -9.28 24.89 1.89
CA GLN A 113 -9.78 23.68 1.24
C GLN A 113 -9.06 22.48 1.87
N VAL A 114 -9.70 21.86 2.85
CA VAL A 114 -9.04 21.15 3.96
C VAL A 114 -9.44 19.68 3.99
N LEU A 115 -8.47 18.81 4.28
CA LEU A 115 -8.70 17.45 4.76
C LEU A 115 -7.81 17.21 5.99
N TYR A 116 -8.38 16.78 7.10
CA TYR A 116 -7.60 16.22 8.22
C TYR A 116 -8.12 14.80 8.48
N LEU A 117 -7.26 13.79 8.55
CA LEU A 117 -7.63 12.42 8.92
C LEU A 117 -7.04 12.08 10.30
N ASN A 118 -7.36 12.99 11.23
CA ASN A 118 -7.14 12.99 12.67
C ASN A 118 -5.77 13.46 13.21
N PHE A 119 -5.34 14.69 12.88
CA PHE A 119 -4.14 15.47 13.29
C PHE A 119 -3.82 15.65 14.82
N ILE A 120 -4.17 14.66 15.64
CA ILE A 120 -3.82 14.39 17.05
C ILE A 120 -4.35 15.34 18.15
N PRO A 121 -5.21 14.84 19.07
CA PRO A 121 -6.11 13.70 18.95
C PRO A 121 -7.57 14.15 19.12
N GLY A 122 -8.02 15.09 18.27
CA GLY A 122 -9.41 15.59 18.29
C GLY A 122 -9.56 17.11 18.25
N THR A 123 -8.48 17.89 18.14
CA THR A 123 -8.59 19.37 18.06
C THR A 123 -9.43 19.83 16.87
N TYR A 124 -9.40 19.08 15.77
CA TYR A 124 -10.22 19.33 14.58
C TYR A 124 -10.85 18.06 13.97
N GLY A 125 -10.30 16.87 14.21
CA GLY A 125 -10.92 15.57 13.85
C GLY A 125 -10.76 15.15 12.40
N SER A 126 -11.82 14.55 11.85
CA SER A 126 -11.97 14.16 10.45
C SER A 126 -12.85 15.17 9.71
N LEU A 127 -12.29 15.89 8.74
CA LEU A 127 -13.04 16.91 7.99
C LEU A 127 -12.68 16.88 6.52
N PHE A 128 -13.67 17.15 5.67
CA PHE A 128 -13.47 17.45 4.25
C PHE A 128 -14.37 18.62 3.87
N THR A 129 -13.78 19.78 3.58
CA THR A 129 -14.49 21.05 3.40
C THR A 129 -14.89 21.31 1.95
N LEU A 130 -15.69 22.36 1.70
CA LEU A 130 -16.02 22.79 0.33
C LEU A 130 -14.78 23.36 -0.39
N PRO A 131 -14.62 23.15 -1.71
CA PRO A 131 -13.69 23.92 -2.52
C PRO A 131 -14.12 25.40 -2.45
N ALA A 132 -13.21 26.22 -1.94
CA ALA A 132 -13.33 27.66 -1.67
C ALA A 132 -14.13 28.02 -0.41
N GLY A 133 -14.42 27.05 0.45
CA GLY A 133 -15.00 27.29 1.77
C GLY A 133 -13.98 27.87 2.73
N TYR A 134 -14.10 29.17 3.06
CA TYR A 134 -13.26 29.86 4.07
C TYR A 134 -13.52 29.39 5.52
N SER A 135 -14.32 28.34 5.73
CA SER A 135 -14.69 27.83 7.05
C SER A 135 -14.38 26.34 7.16
N LEU A 136 -13.67 25.98 8.23
CA LEU A 136 -13.29 24.61 8.57
C LEU A 136 -14.51 23.69 8.75
N ASN A 137 -15.68 24.26 9.00
CA ASN A 137 -16.92 23.54 9.26
C ASN A 137 -17.91 23.65 8.09
N SER A 138 -17.42 23.82 6.86
CA SER A 138 -18.26 24.06 5.68
C SER A 138 -18.65 22.80 4.90
N GLY A 139 -18.07 21.64 5.22
CA GLY A 139 -18.30 20.39 4.50
C GLY A 139 -18.74 19.23 5.40
N VAL A 140 -18.14 18.05 5.18
CA VAL A 140 -18.35 16.86 6.02
C VAL A 140 -17.42 16.96 7.22
N VAL A 141 -17.98 16.93 8.43
CA VAL A 141 -17.23 17.17 9.67
C VAL A 141 -17.56 16.14 10.74
N ASP A 142 -16.52 15.52 11.29
CA ASP A 142 -16.53 14.64 12.46
C ASP A 142 -15.34 15.01 13.36
N VAL A 143 -15.53 16.05 14.19
CA VAL A 143 -14.47 16.65 15.02
C VAL A 143 -13.86 15.65 16.00
N ASN A 144 -14.63 14.65 16.40
CA ASN A 144 -14.21 13.63 17.35
C ASN A 144 -13.73 12.33 16.67
N SER A 145 -13.70 12.28 15.33
CA SER A 145 -13.37 11.10 14.54
C SER A 145 -14.13 9.84 14.98
N THR A 146 -15.38 10.00 15.40
CA THR A 146 -16.25 8.91 15.91
C THR A 146 -16.69 7.94 14.83
N THR A 147 -16.66 8.39 13.58
CA THR A 147 -17.06 7.65 12.37
C THR A 147 -15.88 7.31 11.47
N LEU A 148 -14.68 7.80 11.81
CA LEU A 148 -13.46 7.52 11.05
C LEU A 148 -13.10 6.04 11.18
N THR A 149 -12.97 5.38 10.05
CA THR A 149 -12.57 3.98 9.96
C THR A 149 -11.49 3.79 8.91
N TYR A 150 -10.58 2.87 9.19
CA TYR A 150 -9.58 2.39 8.25
C TYR A 150 -9.76 0.89 8.05
N SER A 151 -9.70 0.41 6.81
CA SER A 151 -9.74 -1.02 6.49
C SER A 151 -8.63 -1.36 5.50
N PRO A 152 -7.83 -2.42 5.74
CA PRO A 152 -6.78 -2.83 4.82
C PRO A 152 -7.39 -3.34 3.51
N VAL A 153 -6.77 -2.99 2.38
CA VAL A 153 -7.09 -3.57 1.07
C VAL A 153 -6.24 -4.83 0.91
N PRO A 154 -6.84 -6.01 0.71
CA PRO A 154 -6.08 -7.24 0.52
C PRO A 154 -5.20 -7.12 -0.73
N VAL A 155 -3.89 -7.28 -0.56
CA VAL A 155 -2.96 -7.38 -1.69
C VAL A 155 -3.09 -8.79 -2.27
N PRO A 156 -3.42 -8.95 -3.57
CA PRO A 156 -3.43 -10.26 -4.20
C PRO A 156 -2.04 -10.89 -4.08
N GLU A 157 -1.94 -12.08 -3.48
CA GLU A 157 -0.67 -12.77 -3.38
C GLU A 157 -0.04 -12.93 -4.78
N PRO A 158 1.25 -12.58 -4.97
CA PRO A 158 1.91 -12.82 -6.24
C PRO A 158 1.81 -14.31 -6.58
N ALA A 159 1.24 -14.63 -7.74
CA ALA A 159 1.08 -16.00 -8.27
C ALA A 159 2.41 -16.79 -8.42
N THR A 160 3.54 -16.19 -8.06
CA THR A 160 4.88 -16.78 -8.06
C THR A 160 5.00 -18.02 -7.18
N VAL A 161 4.16 -18.19 -6.14
CA VAL A 161 4.16 -19.40 -5.29
C VAL A 161 3.76 -20.66 -6.07
N LEU A 162 2.88 -20.54 -7.07
CA LEU A 162 2.45 -21.67 -7.91
C LEU A 162 3.46 -21.99 -9.03
N GLY A 163 4.26 -21.00 -9.47
CA GLY A 163 5.29 -21.19 -10.48
C GLY A 163 6.52 -21.98 -10.00
N LEU A 164 6.81 -21.98 -8.70
CA LEU A 164 7.94 -22.74 -8.13
C LEU A 164 7.64 -24.23 -7.97
N LEU A 165 6.36 -24.62 -7.85
CA LEU A 165 5.97 -26.03 -7.79
C LEU A 165 6.01 -26.73 -9.15
N SER A 166 5.79 -26.00 -10.25
CA SER A 166 5.82 -26.59 -11.60
C SER A 166 7.25 -26.88 -12.09
N VAL A 167 8.25 -26.13 -11.63
CA VAL A 167 9.68 -26.38 -11.98
C VAL A 167 10.22 -27.62 -11.25
N ALA A 168 9.73 -27.93 -10.05
CA ALA A 168 10.07 -29.17 -9.35
C ALA A 168 9.50 -30.44 -10.04
N GLY A 169 8.40 -30.31 -10.80
CA GLY A 169 7.77 -31.42 -11.51
C GLY A 169 8.47 -31.83 -12.82
N VAL A 170 9.12 -30.91 -13.52
CA VAL A 170 9.76 -31.20 -14.82
C VAL A 170 11.17 -31.80 -14.66
N GLY A 171 11.86 -31.52 -13.55
CA GLY A 171 13.19 -32.08 -13.27
C GLY A 171 13.20 -33.59 -12.96
N LEU A 172 12.07 -34.16 -12.54
CA LEU A 172 11.99 -35.58 -12.18
C LEU A 172 11.62 -36.49 -13.37
N LEU A 173 11.05 -35.97 -14.46
CA LEU A 173 10.68 -36.77 -15.63
C LEU A 173 11.87 -37.13 -16.55
N CYS A 174 12.98 -36.40 -16.49
CA CYS A 174 14.15 -36.71 -17.32
C CYS A 174 15.09 -37.79 -16.72
N LYS A 175 14.80 -38.31 -15.51
CA LYS A 175 15.60 -39.39 -14.89
C LYS A 175 15.04 -40.80 -15.11
N GLY A 176 13.92 -40.94 -15.80
CA GLY A 176 13.21 -42.20 -16.00
C GLY A 176 13.41 -42.86 -17.37
N ARG A 177 14.62 -42.92 -17.93
CA ARG A 177 14.94 -43.82 -19.06
C ARG A 177 16.39 -44.30 -19.02
N LYS A 178 16.68 -45.20 -18.09
CA LYS A 178 17.69 -46.25 -18.28
C LYS A 178 17.30 -47.42 -17.39
N LEU A 179 17.50 -48.66 -17.86
CA LEU A 179 16.86 -49.93 -17.46
C LEU A 179 15.60 -50.13 -18.35
N GLU A 180 15.49 -51.10 -19.26
CA GLU A 180 16.02 -52.47 -19.38
C GLU A 180 16.36 -52.73 -20.87
N GLY A 181 17.51 -53.29 -21.23
CA GLY A 181 17.70 -54.72 -21.51
C GLY A 181 18.56 -54.85 -22.77
#